data_AF-A0A914QX29-F1
#
_entry.id   AF-A0A914QX29-F1
#
_cell.length_a   1.000
_cell.length_b   1.000
_cell.length_c   1.000
_cell.angle_alpha   90.00
_cell.angle_beta   90.00
_cell.angle_gamma   90.00
#
_symmetry.space_group_name_H-M   'P 1'
#
loop_
_entity.id
_entity.type
_entity.pdbx_description
1 polymer ?
#
loop_
_entity_poly.entity_id
_entity_poly.type
_entity_poly.pdbx_seq_one_letter_code
_entity_poly.pdbx_strand_id
1 'polypeptide(L)'
;MALNQHHVVPVDTHVFQITALHYLPELKKSKNVTDVIYRRIYEFYDERFGSHAGWAHSVLFSTRLKRFKYKEKLQEEDTVEIMKKK
;
A
#
# COMPACT_ATOMS: atom_id res chain seq x y z
N MET A 1 -7.79 -11.74 -9.89
CA MET A 1 -6.95 -12.89 -10.28
C MET A 1 -7.79 -13.95 -11.01
N ALA A 2 -8.49 -13.59 -12.10
CA ALA A 2 -9.41 -14.51 -12.78
C ALA A 2 -9.16 -14.65 -14.29
N LEU A 3 -8.09 -14.03 -14.81
CA LEU A 3 -7.73 -14.06 -16.25
C LEU A 3 -6.29 -14.52 -16.50
N ASN A 4 -5.66 -15.24 -15.57
CA ASN A 4 -4.25 -15.70 -15.65
C ASN A 4 -3.20 -14.61 -15.98
N GLN A 5 -3.55 -13.34 -15.80
CA GLN A 5 -2.68 -12.20 -16.02
C GLN A 5 -1.96 -11.83 -14.72
N HIS A 6 -0.90 -12.58 -14.41
CA HIS A 6 -0.10 -12.37 -13.19
C HIS A 6 0.75 -11.09 -13.21
N HIS A 7 0.95 -10.51 -14.39
CA HIS A 7 1.71 -9.27 -14.62
C HIS A 7 0.90 -8.00 -14.36
N VAL A 8 -0.44 -8.08 -14.37
CA VAL A 8 -1.28 -6.88 -14.25
C VAL A 8 -1.39 -6.42 -12.81
N VAL A 9 -0.91 -5.21 -12.55
CA VAL A 9 -1.03 -4.53 -11.26
C VAL A 9 -2.25 -3.60 -11.29
N PRO A 10 -3.29 -3.83 -10.46
CA PRO A 10 -4.35 -2.85 -10.29
C PRO A 10 -3.82 -1.69 -9.44
N VAL A 11 -3.33 -0.63 -10.09
CA VAL A 11 -2.80 0.56 -9.40
C VAL A 11 -3.97 1.43 -8.94
N ASP A 12 -4.43 1.18 -7.73
CA ASP A 12 -5.46 1.99 -7.04
C ASP A 12 -4.80 3.04 -6.11
N THR A 13 -5.61 3.94 -5.56
CA THR A 13 -5.24 4.97 -4.57
C THR A 13 -4.43 4.40 -3.40
N HIS A 14 -4.76 3.19 -2.95
CA HIS A 14 -4.00 2.52 -1.90
C HIS A 14 -2.59 2.13 -2.32
N VAL A 15 -2.42 1.64 -3.55
CA VAL A 15 -1.12 1.27 -4.13
C VAL A 15 -0.27 2.51 -4.28
N PHE A 16 -0.86 3.57 -4.81
CA PHE A 16 -0.23 4.87 -4.94
C PHE A 16 0.33 5.36 -3.59
N GLN A 17 -0.49 5.33 -2.53
CA GLN A 17 -0.06 5.75 -1.19
C GLN A 17 1.09 4.91 -0.62
N ILE A 18 1.04 3.58 -0.78
CA ILE A 18 2.10 2.70 -0.26
C ILE A 18 3.38 2.90 -1.05
N THR A 19 3.27 3.01 -2.39
CA THR A 19 4.39 3.23 -3.29
C THR A 19 5.07 4.56 -2.98
N ALA A 20 4.28 5.63 -2.83
CA ALA A 20 4.77 6.94 -2.44
C ALA A 20 5.42 6.91 -1.04
N LEU A 21 4.91 6.09 -0.11
CA LEU A 21 5.44 6.01 1.25
C LEU A 21 6.78 5.26 1.33
N HIS A 22 6.92 4.14 0.60
CA HIS A 22 8.00 3.17 0.82
C HIS A 22 9.01 3.06 -0.33
N TYR A 23 8.63 3.37 -1.58
CA TYR A 23 9.46 3.11 -2.75
C TYR A 23 9.82 4.37 -3.53
N LEU A 24 8.83 5.21 -3.83
CA LEU A 24 8.99 6.38 -4.69
C LEU A 24 8.53 7.64 -3.93
N PRO A 25 9.35 8.19 -3.02
CA PRO A 25 8.99 9.36 -2.22
C PRO A 25 8.75 10.62 -3.09
N GLU A 26 9.27 10.64 -4.32
CA GLU A 26 9.00 11.67 -5.32
C GLU A 26 7.50 11.82 -5.64
N LEU A 27 6.75 10.72 -5.58
CA LEU A 27 5.30 10.70 -5.83
C LEU A 27 4.50 11.41 -4.73
N LYS A 28 5.07 11.61 -3.52
CA LYS A 28 4.39 12.33 -2.42
C LYS A 28 4.11 13.80 -2.76
N LYS A 29 4.85 14.38 -3.70
CA LYS A 29 4.63 15.76 -4.15
C LYS A 29 3.34 15.90 -4.95
N SER A 30 2.87 14.81 -5.55
CA SER A 30 1.66 14.78 -6.37
C SER A 30 0.50 14.25 -5.54
N LYS A 31 -0.57 15.03 -5.39
CA LYS A 31 -1.77 14.62 -4.63
C LYS A 31 -2.72 13.70 -5.40
N ASN A 32 -2.65 13.73 -6.73
CA ASN A 32 -3.59 13.03 -7.60
C ASN A 32 -2.88 11.93 -8.40
N VAL A 33 -3.57 10.81 -8.60
CA VAL A 33 -3.14 9.74 -9.51
C VAL A 33 -3.43 10.22 -10.94
N THR A 34 -2.43 10.85 -11.57
CA THR A 34 -2.47 11.17 -13.00
C THR A 34 -2.01 9.96 -13.81
N ASP A 35 -2.36 9.93 -15.10
CA ASP A 35 -1.98 8.82 -15.99
C ASP A 35 -0.44 8.63 -16.07
N VAL A 36 0.31 9.73 -15.98
CA VAL A 36 1.78 9.71 -15.92
C VAL A 36 2.27 8.97 -14.67
N ILE A 37 1.65 9.22 -13.52
CA ILE A 37 1.98 8.56 -12.26
C ILE A 37 1.57 7.10 -12.29
N TYR A 38 0.40 6.81 -12.87
CA TYR A 38 -0.10 5.45 -13.04
C TYR A 38 0.92 4.62 -13.83
N ARG A 39 1.34 5.12 -15.00
CA ARG A 39 2.35 4.45 -15.83
C ARG A 39 3.68 4.32 -15.10
N ARG A 40 4.12 5.36 -14.39
CA ARG A 40 5.38 5.32 -13.64
C ARG A 40 5.39 4.25 -12.54
N ILE A 41 4.26 4.10 -11.84
CA ILE A 41 4.10 3.04 -10.84
C ILE A 41 4.09 1.68 -11.52
N TYR A 42 3.34 1.53 -12.61
CA TYR A 42 3.29 0.29 -13.36
C TYR A 42 4.69 -0.15 -13.82
N GLU A 43 5.44 0.75 -14.48
CA GLU A 43 6.83 0.51 -14.90
C GLU A 43 7.71 0.10 -13.72
N PHE A 44 7.62 0.80 -12.58
CA PHE A 44 8.38 0.44 -11.38
C PHE A 44 8.08 -0.98 -10.88
N TYR A 45 6.80 -1.36 -10.82
CA TYR A 45 6.42 -2.70 -10.36
C TYR A 45 6.80 -3.79 -11.38
N ASP A 46 6.70 -3.49 -12.68
CA ASP A 46 7.10 -4.41 -13.75
C ASP A 46 8.62 -4.62 -13.77
N GLU A 47 9.41 -3.55 -13.68
CA GLU A 47 10.88 -3.64 -13.57
C GLU A 47 11.34 -4.39 -12.30
N ARG A 48 10.63 -4.21 -11.18
CA ARG A 48 11.01 -4.77 -9.88
C ARG A 48 10.56 -6.22 -9.69
N PHE A 49 9.34 -6.54 -10.09
CA PHE A 49 8.66 -7.80 -9.79
C PHE A 49 8.29 -8.63 -11.03
N GLY A 50 8.36 -8.03 -12.22
CA GLY A 50 8.10 -8.66 -13.51
C GLY A 50 6.78 -9.42 -13.55
N SER A 51 6.86 -10.69 -13.92
CA SER A 51 5.69 -11.58 -14.04
C SER A 51 4.89 -11.79 -12.75
N HIS A 52 5.43 -11.39 -11.59
CA HIS A 52 4.79 -11.49 -10.29
C HIS A 52 4.29 -10.14 -9.75
N ALA A 53 4.31 -9.08 -10.56
CA ALA A 53 3.88 -7.76 -10.14
C ALA A 53 2.45 -7.74 -9.57
N GLY A 54 1.53 -8.53 -10.15
CA GLY A 54 0.15 -8.68 -9.64
C GLY A 54 0.10 -9.30 -8.23
N TRP A 55 0.99 -10.25 -7.92
CA TRP A 55 1.10 -10.87 -6.59
C TRP A 55 1.75 -9.93 -5.57
N ALA A 56 2.76 -9.15 -5.99
CA ALA A 56 3.44 -8.20 -5.13
C ALA A 56 2.46 -7.18 -4.55
N HIS A 57 1.54 -6.67 -5.37
CA HIS A 57 0.49 -5.78 -4.89
C HIS A 57 -0.42 -6.43 -3.84
N SER A 58 -0.86 -7.69 -4.04
CA SER A 58 -1.70 -8.39 -3.06
C SER A 58 -1.00 -8.57 -1.71
N VAL A 59 0.29 -8.93 -1.70
CA VAL A 59 1.07 -9.06 -0.47
C VAL A 59 1.23 -7.71 0.21
N LEU A 60 1.56 -6.67 -0.55
CA LEU A 60 1.70 -5.31 -0.05
C LEU A 60 0.40 -4.81 0.59
N PHE A 61 -0.74 -5.09 -0.04
CA PHE A 61 -2.06 -4.79 0.50
C PHE A 61 -2.33 -5.53 1.82
N SER A 62 -2.04 -6.83 1.88
CA SER A 62 -2.20 -7.63 3.11
C SER A 62 -1.34 -7.12 4.28
N THR A 63 -0.14 -6.58 4.02
CA THR A 63 0.68 -5.97 5.08
C THR A 63 0.06 -4.70 5.66
N ARG A 64 -0.69 -3.94 4.86
CA ARG A 64 -1.36 -2.72 5.31
C ARG A 64 -2.52 -3.03 6.26
N LEU A 65 -3.22 -4.15 6.08
CA LEU A 65 -4.28 -4.62 7.00
C LEU A 65 -3.76 -4.86 8.42
N LYS A 66 -2.52 -5.37 8.57
CA LYS A 66 -1.93 -5.60 9.90
C LYS A 66 -1.67 -4.30 10.66
N ARG A 67 -1.38 -3.20 9.97
CA ARG A 67 -1.20 -1.87 10.60
C ARG A 67 -2.50 -1.33 11.18
N PHE A 68 -3.66 -1.61 10.58
CA PHE A 68 -4.95 -1.20 11.14
C PHE A 68 -5.23 -1.91 12.47
N LYS A 69 -5.03 -3.24 12.52
CA LYS A 69 -5.18 -4.02 13.77
C LYS A 69 -4.24 -3.55 14.89
N TYR A 70 -3.01 -3.17 14.55
CA TYR A 70 -2.06 -2.70 15.56
C TYR A 70 -2.41 -1.30 16.08
N LYS A 71 -2.99 -0.45 15.22
CA LYS A 71 -3.43 0.90 15.60
C LYS A 71 -4.67 0.86 16.52
N GLU A 72 -5.59 -0.07 16.29
CA GLU A 72 -6.72 -0.33 17.18
C GLU A 72 -6.25 -0.83 18.55
N LYS A 73 -5.32 -1.79 18.59
CA LYS A 73 -4.74 -2.29 19.86
C LYS A 73 -4.05 -1.20 20.67
N LEU A 74 -3.26 -0.34 20.03
CA LEU A 74 -2.60 0.78 20.71
C LEU A 74 -3.63 1.76 21.31
N GLN A 75 -4.73 2.04 20.59
CA GLN A 75 -5.80 2.91 21.09
C GLN A 75 -6.59 2.28 22.25
N GLU A 76 -6.81 0.96 22.24
CA GLU A 76 -7.38 0.23 23.38
C GLU A 76 -6.45 0.23 24.60
N GLU A 77 -5.15 0.00 24.40
CA GLU A 77 -4.17 0.01 25.50
C GLU A 77 -4.02 1.41 26.13
N ASP A 78 -3.96 2.46 25.31
CA ASP A 78 -3.90 3.87 25.79
C ASP A 78 -5.17 4.27 26.56
N THR A 79 -6.35 3.83 26.12
CA THR A 79 -7.62 4.13 26.83
C THR A 79 -7.73 3.36 28.15
N VAL A 80 -7.31 2.10 28.19
CA VAL A 80 -7.29 1.28 29.42
C VAL A 80 -6.29 1.84 30.45
N GLU A 81 -5.14 2.35 30.02
CA GLU A 81 -4.14 2.95 30.93
C GLU A 81 -4.60 4.29 31.52
N ILE A 82 -5.30 5.12 30.75
CA ILE A 82 -5.92 6.36 31.24
C ILE A 82 -7.00 6.07 32.29
N MET A 83 -7.79 5.00 32.11
CA MET A 83 -8.81 4.59 33.09
C MET A 83 -8.25 3.99 34.38
N LYS A 84 -7.04 3.40 34.36
CA LYS A 84 -6.36 2.87 35.57
C LYS A 84 -5.64 3.93 36.41
N LYS A 85 -5.35 5.10 35.82
CA LYS A 85 -4.64 6.22 36.49
C LYS A 85 -5.57 7.21 37.21
N LYS A 86 -6.87 6.94 37.23
CA LYS A 86 -7.92 7.76 37.84
C LYS A 86 -8.59 7.00 38.97
#